data_AF-A0A2S2NKU6-F1
#
_entry.id   AF-A0A2S2NKU6-F1
#
_cell.length_a   1.000
_cell.length_b   1.000
_cell.length_c   1.000
_cell.angle_alpha   90.00
_cell.angle_beta   90.00
_cell.angle_gamma   90.00
#
_symmetry.space_group_name_H-M   'P 1'
#
loop_
_entity.id
_entity.type
_entity.pdbx_description
1 polymer ?
#
loop_
_entity_poly.entity_id
_entity_poly.type
_entity_poly.pdbx_seq_one_letter_code
_entity_poly.pdbx_strand_id
1 'polypeptide(L)'
;MSNNLNSTFNYVYSCSLETNVQIKIGTLEGIKHNIDYEKILNDPMKKFSGLYQKQISDLVVYCQVYSDSKPLSLPVSTSYKHFTNRWSWNEWVILPIQFSDLPRNSLLTLTVYDCAGPASMTAVGGTSISLFGKHGVFRQGMIDLRVWPDREADGNVSSTPGKCLSDTNRMQSLAKLAKQHRNGNIPEVDWLDRLTFREIELINEKEKKTSNYPYLMIEFPEIISNGTVYSVVYYEQDGDEIYPFRVNPDIVTVPDAEVMQENLVESKHHKLARSLRSGISDKDAKPTATIRDMLNTIVGYPPTKILTTEEQDLIWKYRFYLCNQKKSSYKISRVC
;
A
#
# COMPACT_ATOMS: atom_id res chain seq x y z
N MET A 1 7.65 16.96 -49.67
CA MET A 1 7.34 17.92 -48.58
C MET A 1 5.87 17.77 -48.23
N SER A 2 5.58 17.02 -47.18
CA SER A 2 4.24 16.95 -46.56
C SER A 2 4.48 16.79 -45.06
N ASN A 3 4.64 17.93 -44.39
CA ASN A 3 4.77 18.02 -42.94
C ASN A 3 3.44 17.61 -42.29
N ASN A 4 3.29 16.33 -41.92
CA ASN A 4 2.29 15.91 -40.94
C ASN A 4 2.92 16.07 -39.54
N LEU A 5 2.95 17.32 -39.06
CA LEU A 5 3.45 17.70 -37.74
C LEU A 5 2.31 18.15 -36.81
N ASN A 6 1.12 17.54 -36.94
CA ASN A 6 0.14 17.58 -35.86
C ASN A 6 0.41 16.40 -34.93
N SER A 7 1.48 16.51 -34.14
CA SER A 7 1.71 15.66 -32.97
C SER A 7 0.65 15.99 -31.92
N THR A 8 -0.54 15.41 -32.07
CA THR A 8 -1.62 15.56 -31.09
C THR A 8 -1.24 14.75 -29.86
N PHE A 9 -0.99 15.43 -28.75
CA PHE A 9 -0.76 14.79 -27.47
C PHE A 9 -2.09 14.35 -26.87
N ASN A 10 -2.35 13.05 -26.86
CA ASN A 10 -3.59 12.48 -26.33
C ASN A 10 -3.41 12.16 -24.85
N TYR A 11 -4.28 12.71 -24.01
CA TYR A 11 -4.19 12.56 -22.57
C TYR A 11 -5.53 12.26 -21.92
N VAL A 12 -5.48 11.66 -20.73
CA VAL A 12 -6.63 11.39 -19.88
C VAL A 12 -6.31 11.88 -18.47
N TYR A 13 -7.29 12.48 -17.79
CA TYR A 13 -7.11 12.94 -16.42
C TYR A 13 -7.14 11.78 -15.42
N SER A 14 -6.27 11.85 -14.41
CA SER A 14 -6.23 10.85 -13.33
C SER A 14 -7.57 10.72 -12.61
N CYS A 15 -8.27 11.84 -12.34
CA CYS A 15 -9.57 11.84 -11.66
C CYS A 15 -10.69 11.13 -12.43
N SER A 16 -10.54 10.95 -13.75
CA SER A 16 -11.55 10.29 -14.59
C SER A 16 -11.32 8.78 -14.73
N LEU A 17 -10.25 8.25 -14.14
CA LEU A 17 -9.85 6.84 -14.25
C LEU A 17 -10.09 6.09 -12.95
N GLU A 18 -11.18 5.33 -12.91
CA GLU A 18 -11.57 4.47 -11.77
C GLU A 18 -10.84 3.11 -11.75
N THR A 19 -9.82 2.94 -12.58
CA THR A 19 -9.07 1.68 -12.67
C THR A 19 -7.94 1.62 -11.65
N ASN A 20 -7.66 0.42 -11.11
CA ASN A 20 -6.53 0.21 -10.23
C ASN A 20 -5.19 0.35 -10.98
N VAL A 21 -4.19 0.88 -10.28
CA VAL A 21 -2.84 1.02 -10.82
C VAL A 21 -2.19 -0.36 -10.94
N GLN A 22 -1.69 -0.69 -12.12
CA GLN A 22 -0.99 -1.94 -12.38
C GLN A 22 0.47 -1.65 -12.69
N ILE A 23 1.38 -2.50 -12.23
CA ILE A 23 2.81 -2.36 -12.48
C ILE A 23 3.38 -3.73 -12.74
N LYS A 24 4.17 -3.85 -13.81
CA LYS A 24 4.81 -5.12 -14.12
C LYS A 24 6.21 -5.18 -13.53
N ILE A 25 6.47 -6.24 -12.78
CA ILE A 25 7.78 -6.53 -12.23
C ILE A 25 8.51 -7.45 -13.21
N GLY A 26 9.64 -6.97 -13.74
CA GLY A 26 10.39 -7.63 -14.81
C GLY A 26 11.51 -8.51 -14.28
N THR A 27 12.74 -8.03 -14.40
CA THR A 27 13.97 -8.76 -14.06
C THR A 27 14.77 -8.03 -12.98
N LEU A 28 15.47 -8.80 -12.14
CA LEU A 28 16.44 -8.27 -11.18
C LEU A 28 17.83 -8.74 -11.58
N GLU A 29 18.74 -7.80 -11.75
CA GLU A 29 20.10 -8.01 -12.26
C GLU A 29 21.13 -7.34 -11.34
N GLY A 30 22.39 -7.76 -11.40
CA GLY A 30 23.47 -7.08 -10.68
C GLY A 30 23.57 -7.39 -9.18
N ILE A 31 22.84 -8.39 -8.67
CA ILE A 31 23.12 -8.92 -7.33
C ILE A 31 24.47 -9.62 -7.37
N LYS A 32 25.42 -9.13 -6.56
CA LYS A 32 26.66 -9.83 -6.26
C LYS A 32 26.40 -10.68 -5.01
N HIS A 33 26.54 -12.00 -5.12
CA HIS A 33 26.58 -12.87 -3.94
C HIS A 33 27.88 -12.61 -3.18
N ASN A 34 27.89 -11.57 -2.35
CA ASN A 34 28.94 -11.38 -1.35
C ASN A 34 28.42 -11.97 -0.05
N ILE A 35 28.90 -13.18 0.25
CA ILE A 35 28.57 -13.89 1.49
C ILE A 35 29.38 -13.21 2.60
N ASP A 36 28.71 -12.32 3.35
CA ASP A 36 29.29 -11.74 4.56
C ASP A 36 29.34 -12.82 5.66
N TYR A 37 30.48 -13.50 5.79
CA TYR A 37 30.67 -14.56 6.79
C TYR A 37 30.47 -14.06 8.23
N GLU A 38 30.71 -12.78 8.50
CA GLU A 38 30.43 -12.15 9.80
C GLU A 38 28.93 -12.17 10.14
N LYS A 39 28.07 -11.89 9.14
CA LYS A 39 26.61 -11.93 9.33
C LYS A 39 26.12 -13.36 9.59
N ILE A 40 26.77 -14.37 9.00
CA ILE A 40 26.47 -15.79 9.25
C ILE A 40 26.95 -16.21 10.65
N LEU A 41 28.10 -15.71 11.10
CA LEU A 41 28.63 -16.03 12.43
C LEU A 41 27.71 -15.51 13.54
N ASN A 42 27.18 -14.30 13.36
CA ASN A 42 26.25 -13.68 14.30
C ASN A 42 24.87 -14.35 14.32
N ASP A 43 24.40 -14.82 13.16
CA ASP A 43 23.13 -15.52 13.05
C ASP A 43 23.26 -16.77 12.17
N PRO A 44 23.41 -17.96 12.78
CA PRO A 44 23.61 -19.21 12.05
C PRO A 44 22.38 -19.60 11.21
N MET A 45 21.19 -19.03 11.48
CA MET A 45 20.00 -19.28 10.66
C MET A 45 20.11 -18.68 9.26
N LYS A 46 20.91 -17.61 9.09
CA LYS A 46 21.16 -17.01 7.77
C LYS A 46 21.86 -17.93 6.79
N LYS A 47 22.50 -19.01 7.27
CA LYS A 47 23.04 -20.06 6.39
C LYS A 47 21.96 -20.71 5.50
N PHE A 48 20.71 -20.74 5.96
CA PHE A 48 19.60 -21.32 5.22
C PHE A 48 18.92 -20.33 4.27
N SER A 49 19.19 -19.02 4.41
CA SER A 49 18.73 -18.00 3.46
C SER A 49 19.33 -18.27 2.08
N GLY A 50 18.50 -18.14 1.05
CA GLY A 50 18.91 -18.39 -0.32
C GLY A 50 20.05 -17.46 -0.76
N LEU A 51 20.19 -16.28 -0.16
CA LEU A 51 21.27 -15.33 -0.51
C LEU A 51 22.66 -15.84 -0.12
N TYR A 52 22.74 -16.66 0.93
CA TYR A 52 23.98 -17.22 1.46
C TYR A 52 24.26 -18.64 0.95
N GLN A 53 23.33 -19.23 0.20
CA GLN A 53 23.55 -20.47 -0.54
C GLN A 53 24.20 -20.17 -1.90
N LYS A 54 24.91 -21.17 -2.45
CA LYS A 54 25.48 -21.07 -3.81
C LYS A 54 24.41 -21.10 -4.92
N GLN A 55 23.18 -21.44 -4.56
CA GLN A 55 22.04 -21.48 -5.47
C GLN A 55 21.33 -20.12 -5.50
N ILE A 56 20.66 -19.83 -6.62
CA ILE A 56 19.85 -18.63 -6.76
C ILE A 56 18.72 -18.66 -5.72
N SER A 57 18.56 -17.54 -5.00
CA SER A 57 17.57 -17.37 -3.94
C SER A 57 16.17 -17.14 -4.51
N ASP A 58 15.16 -17.68 -3.83
CA ASP A 58 13.76 -17.43 -4.17
C ASP A 58 13.31 -16.09 -3.58
N LEU A 59 13.37 -15.05 -4.41
CA LEU A 59 13.07 -13.68 -4.03
C LEU A 59 11.60 -13.31 -4.30
N VAL A 60 11.04 -12.48 -3.42
CA VAL A 60 9.71 -11.90 -3.57
C VAL A 60 9.82 -10.39 -3.56
N VAL A 61 9.11 -9.71 -4.46
CA VAL A 61 9.08 -8.25 -4.51
C VAL A 61 7.76 -7.76 -3.92
N TYR A 62 7.86 -6.90 -2.91
CA TYR A 62 6.72 -6.20 -2.33
C TYR A 62 6.63 -4.79 -2.91
N CYS A 63 5.44 -4.42 -3.35
CA CYS A 63 5.09 -3.14 -3.95
C CYS A 63 4.14 -2.40 -3.03
N GLN A 64 4.44 -1.15 -2.71
CA GLN A 64 3.58 -0.30 -1.90
C GLN A 64 3.62 1.13 -2.40
N VAL A 65 2.54 1.89 -2.21
CA VAL A 65 2.46 3.31 -2.58
C VAL A 65 2.52 4.17 -1.33
N TYR A 66 3.36 5.20 -1.37
CA TYR A 66 3.55 6.19 -0.32
C TYR A 66 3.21 7.60 -0.84
N SER A 67 2.79 8.47 0.07
CA SER A 67 2.69 9.91 -0.12
C SER A 67 3.22 10.60 1.13
N ASP A 68 4.18 11.52 0.97
CA ASP A 68 4.85 12.23 2.06
C ASP A 68 5.25 11.31 3.22
N SER A 69 5.97 10.22 2.92
CA SER A 69 6.42 9.19 3.86
C SER A 69 5.31 8.43 4.62
N LYS A 70 4.05 8.57 4.22
CA LYS A 70 2.92 7.78 4.74
C LYS A 70 2.46 6.76 3.71
N PRO A 71 2.24 5.50 4.09
CA PRO A 71 1.70 4.50 3.18
C PRO A 71 0.25 4.82 2.83
N LEU A 72 -0.07 4.88 1.54
CA LEU A 72 -1.43 5.04 1.02
C LEU A 72 -2.14 3.70 0.83
N SER A 73 -1.37 2.66 0.50
CA SER A 73 -1.90 1.34 0.17
C SER A 73 -1.32 0.27 1.09
N LEU A 74 -2.01 -0.87 1.17
CA LEU A 74 -1.42 -2.10 1.70
C LEU A 74 -0.31 -2.58 0.76
N PRO A 75 0.74 -3.23 1.28
CA PRO A 75 1.79 -3.79 0.46
C PRO A 75 1.30 -5.03 -0.28
N VAL A 76 1.62 -5.14 -1.57
CA VAL A 76 1.26 -6.28 -2.43
C VAL A 76 2.53 -6.97 -2.90
N SER A 77 2.59 -8.29 -2.72
CA SER A 77 3.71 -9.10 -3.18
C SER A 77 3.50 -9.65 -4.59
N THR A 78 4.59 -9.88 -5.31
CA THR A 78 4.59 -10.76 -6.49
C THR A 78 4.25 -12.20 -6.10
N SER A 79 3.80 -13.00 -7.07
CA SER A 79 3.64 -14.44 -6.88
C SER A 79 4.98 -15.12 -6.59
N TYR A 80 4.92 -16.23 -5.84
CA TYR A 80 6.10 -17.05 -5.60
C TYR A 80 6.51 -17.78 -6.89
N LYS A 81 7.80 -17.72 -7.20
CA LYS A 81 8.41 -18.40 -8.34
C LYS A 81 9.79 -18.90 -7.97
N HIS A 82 10.08 -20.15 -8.30
CA HIS A 82 11.42 -20.71 -8.13
C HIS A 82 12.32 -20.27 -9.29
N PHE A 83 13.51 -19.75 -8.98
CA PHE A 83 14.46 -19.26 -9.98
C PHE A 83 15.60 -20.25 -10.23
N THR A 84 15.94 -20.47 -11.51
CA THR A 84 17.04 -21.38 -11.89
C THR A 84 18.30 -20.64 -12.32
N ASN A 85 18.17 -19.75 -13.30
CA ASN A 85 19.31 -19.01 -13.90
C ASN A 85 19.22 -17.49 -13.74
N ARG A 86 18.00 -16.94 -13.64
CA ARG A 86 17.76 -15.49 -13.58
C ARG A 86 16.52 -15.16 -12.77
N TRP A 87 16.56 -14.05 -12.03
CA TRP A 87 15.37 -13.49 -11.39
C TRP A 87 14.51 -12.79 -12.44
N SER A 88 13.46 -13.47 -12.88
CA SER A 88 12.51 -12.96 -13.86
C SER A 88 11.08 -13.30 -13.44
N TRP A 89 10.34 -12.31 -12.95
CA TRP A 89 8.93 -12.44 -12.57
C TRP A 89 8.06 -12.34 -13.83
N ASN A 90 8.20 -11.23 -14.57
CA ASN A 90 7.37 -10.87 -15.73
C ASN A 90 5.87 -10.91 -15.39
N GLU A 91 5.52 -10.38 -14.22
CA GLU A 91 4.17 -10.43 -13.66
C GLU A 91 3.62 -9.03 -13.49
N TRP A 92 2.35 -8.82 -13.86
CA TRP A 92 1.60 -7.61 -13.56
C TRP A 92 1.02 -7.69 -12.15
N VAL A 93 1.48 -6.80 -11.27
CA VAL A 93 0.97 -6.65 -9.91
C VAL A 93 -0.05 -5.51 -9.88
N ILE A 94 -1.23 -5.79 -9.33
CA ILE A 94 -2.30 -4.81 -9.19
C ILE A 94 -2.22 -4.21 -7.79
N LEU A 95 -2.05 -2.89 -7.71
CA LEU A 95 -2.05 -2.16 -6.44
C LEU A 95 -3.49 -1.85 -6.01
N PRO A 96 -3.81 -1.89 -4.71
CA PRO A 96 -5.15 -1.62 -4.21
C PRO A 96 -5.37 -0.10 -4.07
N ILE A 97 -5.10 0.63 -5.15
CA ILE A 97 -5.31 2.08 -5.26
C ILE A 97 -5.70 2.42 -6.69
N GLN A 98 -6.69 3.29 -6.84
CA GLN A 98 -7.17 3.77 -8.14
C GLN A 98 -6.33 4.94 -8.64
N PHE A 99 -6.35 5.19 -9.96
CA PHE A 99 -5.69 6.37 -10.53
C PHE A 99 -6.30 7.69 -10.03
N SER A 100 -7.60 7.71 -9.73
CA SER A 100 -8.31 8.86 -9.14
C SER A 100 -7.76 9.27 -7.78
N ASP A 101 -7.34 8.31 -6.97
CA ASP A 101 -6.96 8.51 -5.57
C ASP A 101 -5.46 8.79 -5.40
N LEU A 102 -4.70 8.72 -6.50
CA LEU A 102 -3.26 8.92 -6.47
C LEU A 102 -2.92 10.42 -6.38
N PRO A 103 -2.26 10.88 -5.31
CA PRO A 103 -1.81 12.26 -5.24
C PRO A 103 -0.58 12.48 -6.14
N ARG A 104 -0.31 13.75 -6.45
CA ARG A 104 0.75 14.17 -7.36
C ARG A 104 2.16 13.74 -6.95
N ASN A 105 2.41 13.70 -5.64
CA ASN A 105 3.66 13.32 -4.97
C ASN A 105 3.74 11.82 -4.66
N SER A 106 2.82 11.00 -5.20
CA SER A 106 2.81 9.56 -4.99
C SER A 106 4.12 8.88 -5.43
N LEU A 107 4.59 8.01 -4.55
CA LEU A 107 5.86 7.30 -4.62
C LEU A 107 5.59 5.80 -4.58
N LEU A 108 6.04 5.10 -5.59
CA LEU A 108 6.08 3.65 -5.60
C LEU A 108 7.36 3.19 -4.90
N THR A 109 7.18 2.39 -3.85
CA THR A 109 8.25 1.70 -3.13
C THR A 109 8.22 0.23 -3.47
N LEU A 110 9.38 -0.31 -3.81
CA LEU A 110 9.59 -1.72 -4.13
C LEU A 110 10.67 -2.25 -3.20
N THR A 111 10.34 -3.25 -2.40
CA THR A 111 11.30 -3.92 -1.51
C THR A 111 11.41 -5.37 -1.93
N VAL A 112 12.63 -5.81 -2.21
CA VAL A 112 12.96 -7.20 -2.53
C VAL A 112 13.26 -7.91 -1.21
N TYR A 113 12.52 -8.98 -0.93
CA TYR A 113 12.69 -9.81 0.25
C TYR A 113 13.22 -11.19 -0.14
N ASP A 114 14.10 -11.71 0.71
CA ASP A 114 14.52 -13.11 0.71
C ASP A 114 13.86 -13.85 1.88
N CYS A 115 13.54 -15.11 1.64
CA CYS A 115 12.99 -16.02 2.65
C CYS A 115 14.14 -16.61 3.48
N ALA A 116 14.49 -15.94 4.58
CA ALA A 116 15.61 -16.36 5.43
C ALA A 116 15.25 -17.46 6.44
N GLY A 117 13.97 -17.60 6.79
CA GLY A 117 13.51 -18.62 7.74
C GLY A 117 11.99 -18.71 7.87
N PRO A 118 11.49 -19.56 8.78
CA PRO A 118 10.06 -19.71 9.04
C PRO A 118 9.48 -18.38 9.52
N ALA A 119 8.63 -17.76 8.71
CA ALA A 119 8.02 -16.46 8.96
C ALA A 119 8.99 -15.26 9.09
N SER A 120 10.28 -15.42 8.75
CA SER A 120 11.24 -14.31 8.71
C SER A 120 11.64 -13.99 7.27
N MET A 121 11.37 -12.76 6.87
CA MET A 121 11.79 -12.20 5.58
C MET A 121 12.88 -11.17 5.83
N THR A 122 14.00 -11.28 5.11
CA THR A 122 15.08 -10.30 5.17
C THR A 122 15.05 -9.43 3.93
N ALA A 123 15.06 -8.11 4.11
CA ALA A 123 15.10 -7.16 3.01
C ALA A 123 16.48 -7.24 2.32
N VAL A 124 16.48 -7.71 1.07
CA VAL A 124 17.67 -7.74 0.21
C VAL A 124 17.98 -6.33 -0.28
N GLY A 125 16.94 -5.56 -0.55
CA GLY A 125 17.09 -4.16 -0.91
C GLY A 125 15.81 -3.48 -1.36
N GLY A 126 15.84 -2.16 -1.33
CA GLY A 126 14.69 -1.30 -1.53
C GLY A 126 14.95 -0.26 -2.61
N THR A 127 13.90 0.11 -3.32
CA THR A 127 13.94 1.18 -4.32
C THR A 127 12.64 1.98 -4.31
N SER A 128 12.77 3.28 -4.51
CA SER A 128 11.64 4.21 -4.54
C SER A 128 11.64 5.02 -5.84
N ILE A 129 10.49 5.15 -6.50
CA ILE A 129 10.29 5.94 -7.72
C ILE A 129 8.98 6.73 -7.66
N SER A 130 8.98 7.98 -8.13
CA SER A 130 7.74 8.75 -8.28
C SER A 130 6.86 8.14 -9.39
N LEU A 131 5.56 7.96 -9.12
CA LEU A 131 4.60 7.46 -10.13
C LEU A 131 4.40 8.49 -11.24
N PHE A 132 4.33 9.77 -10.88
CA PHE A 132 4.22 10.88 -11.82
C PHE A 132 5.59 11.52 -12.10
N GLY A 133 5.81 11.99 -13.33
CA GLY A 133 7.00 12.71 -13.78
C GLY A 133 7.10 14.13 -13.22
N LYS A 134 7.94 14.99 -13.81
CA LYS A 134 8.04 16.42 -13.41
C LYS A 134 6.81 17.23 -13.85
N HIS A 135 6.19 16.87 -14.97
CA HIS A 135 5.09 17.60 -15.59
C HIS A 135 3.69 17.03 -15.27
N GLY A 136 3.53 16.22 -14.22
CA GLY A 136 2.23 15.65 -13.86
C GLY A 136 1.79 14.45 -14.69
N VAL A 137 2.59 14.05 -15.68
CA VAL A 137 2.30 12.87 -16.49
C VAL A 137 2.73 11.60 -15.77
N PHE A 138 1.84 10.61 -15.67
CA PHE A 138 2.14 9.28 -15.16
C PHE A 138 3.23 8.62 -15.99
N ARG A 139 4.16 7.91 -15.35
CA ARG A 139 5.25 7.24 -16.07
C ARG A 139 4.69 6.09 -16.91
N GLN A 140 5.30 5.87 -18.07
CA GLN A 140 4.92 4.84 -19.03
C GLN A 140 6.17 4.10 -19.52
N GLY A 141 5.99 2.84 -19.86
CA GLY A 141 7.02 1.97 -20.42
C GLY A 141 8.02 1.42 -19.39
N MET A 142 9.07 0.78 -19.91
CA MET A 142 10.09 0.07 -19.14
C MET A 142 11.13 1.02 -18.55
N ILE A 143 11.47 0.82 -17.27
CA ILE A 143 12.43 1.61 -16.51
C ILE A 143 13.27 0.66 -15.63
N ASP A 144 14.59 0.78 -15.76
CA ASP A 144 15.54 0.16 -14.83
C ASP A 144 15.71 1.03 -13.58
N LEU A 145 15.47 0.47 -12.41
CA LEU A 145 15.64 1.10 -11.11
C LEU A 145 16.84 0.55 -10.39
N ARG A 146 17.63 1.42 -9.76
CA ARG A 146 18.66 1.01 -8.81
C ARG A 146 18.01 0.56 -7.52
N VAL A 147 18.43 -0.60 -7.01
CA VAL A 147 18.02 -1.14 -5.72
C VAL A 147 19.15 -0.92 -4.71
N TRP A 148 18.80 -0.41 -3.54
CA TRP A 148 19.75 -0.15 -2.45
C TRP A 148 19.85 -1.40 -1.57
N PRO A 149 21.03 -2.04 -1.47
CA PRO A 149 21.19 -3.29 -0.74
C PRO A 149 20.97 -3.10 0.77
N ASP A 150 20.46 -4.13 1.43
CA ASP A 150 20.23 -4.21 2.88
C ASP A 150 19.38 -3.06 3.46
N ARG A 151 18.53 -2.42 2.64
CA ARG A 151 17.69 -1.29 3.05
C ARG A 151 16.25 -1.45 2.56
N GLU A 152 15.28 -1.23 3.44
CA GLU A 152 13.87 -1.21 3.05
C GLU A 152 13.49 0.11 2.36
N ALA A 153 12.44 0.08 1.55
CA ALA A 153 11.97 1.27 0.84
C ALA A 153 11.01 2.10 1.72
N ASP A 154 11.53 3.17 2.33
CA ASP A 154 10.79 4.02 3.30
C ASP A 154 9.83 5.06 2.68
N GLY A 155 9.63 5.03 1.35
CA GLY A 155 8.81 6.05 0.68
C GLY A 155 9.43 7.44 0.63
N ASN A 156 10.70 7.59 1.01
CA ASN A 156 11.46 8.84 0.90
C ASN A 156 12.43 8.80 -0.30
N VAL A 157 12.27 9.75 -1.23
CA VAL A 157 13.13 9.90 -2.43
C VAL A 157 14.60 10.05 -2.07
N SER A 158 14.93 10.64 -0.91
CA SER A 158 16.32 10.83 -0.47
C SER A 158 16.95 9.56 0.11
N SER A 159 16.15 8.63 0.63
CA SER A 159 16.60 7.42 1.32
C SER A 159 17.03 6.35 0.32
N THR A 160 16.15 6.04 -0.63
CA THR A 160 16.34 4.96 -1.61
C THR A 160 15.93 5.38 -3.02
N PRO A 161 16.59 6.37 -3.65
CA PRO A 161 16.23 6.81 -4.98
C PRO A 161 16.49 5.70 -6.00
N GLY A 162 15.44 5.25 -6.69
CA GLY A 162 15.55 4.26 -7.78
C GLY A 162 16.09 4.85 -9.07
N LYS A 163 15.82 6.14 -9.31
CA LYS A 163 16.50 6.93 -10.36
C LYS A 163 17.62 7.75 -9.74
N CYS A 164 18.86 7.47 -10.15
CA CYS A 164 20.00 8.29 -9.80
C CYS A 164 19.75 9.73 -10.29
N LEU A 165 19.94 10.73 -9.44
CA LEU A 165 19.72 12.15 -9.78
C LEU A 165 20.90 12.75 -10.58
N SER A 166 22.03 12.06 -10.63
CA SER A 166 23.22 12.48 -11.38
C SER A 166 23.07 12.19 -12.88
N ASP A 167 23.17 13.23 -13.70
CA ASP A 167 23.18 13.17 -15.18
C ASP A 167 24.41 12.44 -15.77
N THR A 168 25.34 11.98 -14.94
CA THR A 168 26.57 11.30 -15.39
C THR A 168 26.38 9.83 -15.75
N ASN A 169 25.23 9.22 -15.43
CA ASN A 169 25.01 7.81 -15.74
C ASN A 169 24.63 7.64 -17.20
N ARG A 170 25.56 7.04 -17.98
CA ARG A 170 25.39 6.73 -19.40
C ARG A 170 24.10 5.96 -19.66
N MET A 171 23.74 4.99 -18.83
CA MET A 171 22.46 4.27 -18.87
C MET A 171 21.23 5.18 -18.94
N GLN A 172 21.18 6.24 -18.12
CA GLN A 172 20.01 7.13 -18.08
C GLN A 172 19.92 8.02 -19.31
N SER A 173 21.06 8.49 -19.81
CA SER A 173 21.12 9.26 -21.04
C SER A 173 20.67 8.43 -22.25
N LEU A 174 21.11 7.16 -22.32
CA LEU A 174 20.63 6.22 -23.34
C LEU A 174 19.13 5.94 -23.21
N ALA A 175 18.61 5.78 -21.99
CA ALA A 175 17.17 5.61 -21.76
C ALA A 175 16.35 6.85 -22.16
N LYS A 176 16.87 8.07 -21.93
CA LYS A 176 16.24 9.32 -22.40
C LYS A 176 16.19 9.36 -23.93
N LEU A 177 17.28 9.00 -24.62
CA LEU A 177 17.34 8.95 -26.09
C LEU A 177 16.41 7.88 -26.66
N ALA A 178 16.38 6.68 -26.07
CA ALA A 178 15.46 5.62 -26.47
C ALA A 178 13.99 6.04 -26.32
N LYS A 179 13.67 6.81 -25.26
CA LYS A 179 12.33 7.39 -25.10
C LYS A 179 12.02 8.44 -26.18
N GLN A 180 12.98 9.29 -26.53
CA GLN A 180 12.80 10.28 -27.60
C GLN A 180 12.57 9.60 -28.96
N HIS A 181 13.26 8.50 -29.23
CA HIS A 181 13.03 7.67 -30.41
C HIS A 181 11.62 7.08 -30.43
N ARG A 182 11.18 6.43 -29.34
CA ARG A 182 9.81 5.89 -29.22
C ARG A 182 8.72 6.96 -29.38
N ASN A 183 8.97 8.17 -28.94
CA ASN A 183 8.06 9.30 -29.08
C ASN A 183 8.03 9.89 -30.50
N GLY A 184 8.86 9.40 -31.44
CA GLY A 184 8.94 9.89 -32.82
C GLY A 184 9.74 11.18 -33.00
N ASN A 185 10.49 11.62 -31.99
CA ASN A 185 11.36 12.80 -32.12
C ASN A 185 12.62 12.53 -32.95
N ILE A 186 13.00 11.25 -33.05
CA ILE A 186 14.12 10.77 -33.85
C ILE A 186 13.52 9.94 -34.99
N PRO A 187 13.94 10.16 -36.25
CA PRO A 187 13.43 9.38 -37.37
C PRO A 187 13.82 7.91 -37.22
N GLU A 188 12.87 7.02 -37.48
CA GLU A 188 13.08 5.57 -37.43
C GLU A 188 13.88 5.12 -38.66
N VAL A 189 14.95 4.35 -38.42
CA VAL A 189 15.79 3.75 -39.45
C VAL A 189 16.05 2.29 -39.05
N ASP A 190 15.19 1.38 -39.50
CA ASP A 190 15.14 -0.03 -39.07
C ASP A 190 16.49 -0.72 -38.91
N TRP A 191 17.37 -0.62 -39.92
CA TRP A 191 18.64 -1.35 -39.91
C TRP A 191 19.62 -0.78 -38.87
N LEU A 192 19.64 0.54 -38.69
CA LEU A 192 20.50 1.23 -37.74
C LEU A 192 19.95 1.10 -36.32
N ASP A 193 18.63 1.21 -36.17
CA ASP A 193 17.94 1.08 -34.90
C ASP A 193 18.14 -0.32 -34.29
N ARG A 194 18.09 -1.37 -35.11
CA ARG A 194 18.41 -2.74 -34.65
C ARG A 194 19.83 -2.86 -34.10
N LEU A 195 20.83 -2.25 -34.75
CA LEU A 195 22.21 -2.28 -34.29
C LEU A 195 22.40 -1.43 -33.04
N THR A 196 21.83 -0.23 -33.01
CA THR A 196 21.96 0.69 -31.88
C THR A 196 21.25 0.18 -30.64
N PHE A 197 20.04 -0.38 -30.75
CA PHE A 197 19.35 -0.98 -29.60
C PHE A 197 20.11 -2.18 -29.02
N ARG A 198 20.71 -3.00 -29.89
CA ARG A 198 21.58 -4.10 -29.44
C ARG A 198 22.81 -3.58 -28.69
N GLU A 199 23.47 -2.54 -29.21
CA GLU A 199 24.61 -1.93 -28.51
C GLU A 199 24.20 -1.26 -27.20
N ILE A 200 23.03 -0.62 -27.13
CA ILE A 200 22.48 -0.04 -25.90
C ILE A 200 22.26 -1.14 -24.86
N GLU A 201 21.69 -2.27 -25.24
CA GLU A 201 21.49 -3.42 -24.35
C GLU A 201 22.82 -3.96 -23.81
N LEU A 202 23.83 -4.12 -24.68
CA LEU A 202 25.17 -4.57 -24.28
C LEU A 202 25.87 -3.58 -23.34
N ILE A 203 25.72 -2.27 -23.57
CA ILE A 203 26.27 -1.23 -22.69
C ILE A 203 25.58 -1.29 -21.32
N ASN A 204 24.25 -1.37 -21.30
CA ASN A 204 23.47 -1.46 -20.07
C ASN A 204 23.83 -2.72 -19.28
N GLU A 205 23.96 -3.87 -19.93
CA GLU A 205 24.35 -5.13 -19.29
C GLU A 205 25.76 -5.03 -18.68
N LYS A 206 26.71 -4.45 -19.41
CA LYS A 206 28.07 -4.19 -18.89
C LYS A 206 28.03 -3.25 -17.68
N GLU A 207 27.31 -2.14 -17.75
CA GLU A 207 27.21 -1.17 -16.66
C GLU A 207 26.55 -1.76 -15.41
N LYS A 208 25.46 -2.54 -15.58
CA LYS A 208 24.81 -3.29 -14.49
C LYS A 208 25.78 -4.28 -13.83
N LYS A 209 26.58 -5.02 -14.60
CA LYS A 209 27.59 -5.97 -14.08
C LYS A 209 28.74 -5.26 -13.35
N THR A 210 29.20 -4.12 -13.85
CA THR A 210 30.29 -3.36 -13.22
C THR A 210 29.83 -2.69 -11.93
N SER A 211 28.58 -2.21 -11.89
CA SER A 211 28.04 -1.53 -10.73
C SER A 211 28.02 -2.40 -9.46
N ASN A 212 28.00 -1.75 -8.30
CA ASN A 212 27.85 -2.42 -7.00
C ASN A 212 26.41 -2.49 -6.53
N TYR A 213 25.46 -2.00 -7.33
CA TYR A 213 24.05 -1.95 -6.95
C TYR A 213 23.25 -2.91 -7.83
N PRO A 214 22.30 -3.67 -7.25
CA PRO A 214 21.32 -4.40 -8.05
C PRO A 214 20.41 -3.43 -8.82
N TYR A 215 19.89 -3.89 -9.96
CA TYR A 215 18.93 -3.17 -10.79
C TYR A 215 17.67 -3.99 -11.00
N LEU A 216 16.52 -3.41 -10.67
CA LEU A 216 15.20 -3.97 -10.89
C LEU A 216 14.53 -3.29 -12.08
N MET A 217 14.20 -4.06 -13.11
CA MET A 217 13.43 -3.60 -14.26
C MET A 217 11.93 -3.64 -13.93
N ILE A 218 11.27 -2.50 -14.09
CA ILE A 218 9.82 -2.38 -13.96
C ILE A 218 9.22 -1.80 -15.24
N GLU A 219 7.99 -2.19 -15.55
CA GLU A 219 7.24 -1.65 -16.69
C GLU A 219 5.94 -1.02 -16.19
N PHE A 220 5.78 0.26 -16.53
CA PHE A 220 4.57 1.01 -16.28
C PHE A 220 3.55 0.79 -17.40
N PRO A 221 2.25 0.74 -17.09
CA PRO A 221 1.20 0.46 -18.05
C PRO A 221 1.08 1.59 -19.08
N GLU A 222 0.85 1.19 -20.32
CA GLU A 222 0.50 2.08 -21.41
C GLU A 222 -1.01 1.95 -21.68
N ILE A 223 -1.72 3.07 -21.67
CA ILE A 223 -3.16 3.08 -21.93
C ILE A 223 -3.34 3.25 -23.43
N ILE A 224 -3.89 2.23 -24.07
CA ILE A 224 -4.15 2.23 -25.51
C ILE A 224 -5.66 2.20 -25.70
N SER A 225 -6.21 3.19 -26.40
CA SER A 225 -7.61 3.22 -26.79
C SER A 225 -7.72 3.49 -28.29
N ASN A 226 -8.44 2.63 -29.01
CA ASN A 226 -8.66 2.71 -30.46
C ASN A 226 -7.36 2.90 -31.27
N GLY A 227 -6.29 2.20 -30.90
CA GLY A 227 -4.98 2.28 -31.57
C GLY A 227 -4.17 3.54 -31.26
N THR A 228 -4.66 4.40 -30.36
CA THR A 228 -3.97 5.62 -29.92
C THR A 228 -3.47 5.44 -28.49
N VAL A 229 -2.22 5.83 -28.24
CA VAL A 229 -1.62 5.82 -26.89
C VAL A 229 -2.04 7.09 -26.16
N TYR A 230 -2.59 6.93 -24.95
CA TYR A 230 -2.99 8.02 -24.07
C TYR A 230 -2.03 8.11 -22.88
N SER A 231 -1.63 9.32 -22.53
CA SER A 231 -0.87 9.61 -21.32
C SER A 231 -1.80 10.05 -20.19
N VAL A 232 -1.66 9.46 -18.99
CA VAL A 232 -2.42 9.92 -17.81
C VAL A 232 -1.77 11.18 -17.26
N VAL A 233 -2.55 12.24 -17.13
CA VAL A 233 -2.12 13.53 -16.55
C VAL A 233 -2.83 13.69 -15.22
N TYR A 234 -2.05 13.98 -14.18
CA TYR A 234 -2.60 14.32 -12.87
C TYR A 234 -3.48 15.56 -12.98
N TYR A 235 -4.71 15.43 -12.52
CA TYR A 235 -5.64 16.53 -12.37
C TYR A 235 -6.56 16.23 -11.19
N GLU A 236 -6.76 17.24 -10.36
CA GLU A 236 -7.59 17.19 -9.17
C GLU A 236 -8.74 18.16 -9.39
N GLN A 237 -9.96 17.66 -9.35
CA GLN A 237 -11.15 18.51 -9.41
C GLN A 237 -11.17 19.32 -8.10
N ASP A 238 -11.32 20.64 -8.21
CA ASP A 238 -11.41 21.59 -7.10
C ASP A 238 -10.11 21.81 -6.29
N GLY A 239 -8.93 21.40 -6.77
CA GLY A 239 -7.65 21.62 -6.08
C GLY A 239 -7.26 23.11 -5.92
N ASP A 240 -7.80 23.98 -6.77
CA ASP A 240 -7.62 25.45 -6.68
C ASP A 240 -8.73 26.13 -5.86
N GLU A 241 -9.80 25.40 -5.48
CA GLU A 241 -10.84 25.96 -4.63
C GLU A 241 -10.32 26.08 -3.21
N ILE A 242 -10.03 27.32 -2.81
CA ILE A 242 -9.73 27.65 -1.42
C ILE A 242 -10.98 27.33 -0.61
N TYR A 243 -11.02 26.17 0.07
CA TYR A 243 -12.12 25.83 0.96
C TYR A 243 -12.23 26.95 2.00
N PRO A 244 -13.29 27.79 1.97
CA PRO A 244 -13.43 28.85 2.93
C PRO A 244 -13.81 28.17 4.24
N PHE A 245 -12.83 27.98 5.13
CA PHE A 245 -13.08 27.52 6.49
C PHE A 245 -14.07 28.50 7.14
N ARG A 246 -15.35 28.12 7.19
CA ARG A 246 -16.38 28.93 7.83
C ARG A 246 -16.18 28.80 9.33
N VAL A 247 -15.62 29.84 9.94
CA VAL A 247 -15.37 29.94 11.39
C VAL A 247 -16.68 29.78 12.19
N ASN A 248 -17.82 30.13 11.58
CA ASN A 248 -19.14 29.91 12.13
C ASN A 248 -19.88 28.87 11.27
N PRO A 249 -20.06 27.62 11.75
CA PRO A 249 -20.91 26.67 11.07
C PRO A 249 -22.36 27.17 11.12
N ASP A 250 -23.02 27.24 9.97
CA ASP A 250 -24.47 27.41 9.93
C ASP A 250 -25.08 26.18 10.60
N ILE A 251 -25.70 26.37 11.76
CA ILE A 251 -26.39 25.28 12.47
C ILE A 251 -27.65 24.96 11.66
N VAL A 252 -27.52 23.97 10.78
CA VAL A 252 -28.65 23.42 10.03
C VAL A 252 -29.24 22.28 10.84
N THR A 253 -30.48 22.47 11.31
CA THR A 253 -31.25 21.37 11.90
C THR A 253 -31.77 20.48 10.77
N VAL A 254 -31.03 19.41 10.48
CA VAL A 254 -31.48 18.38 9.55
C VAL A 254 -32.47 17.48 10.32
N PRO A 255 -33.70 17.28 9.81
CA PRO A 255 -34.64 16.34 10.41
C PRO A 255 -34.12 14.92 10.20
N ASP A 256 -33.52 14.36 11.25
CA ASP A 256 -33.08 12.97 11.27
C ASP A 256 -34.27 12.06 11.59
N ALA A 257 -34.71 11.29 10.60
CA ALA A 257 -35.81 10.33 10.73
C ALA A 257 -35.45 9.15 11.65
N GLU A 258 -34.17 8.94 11.92
CA GLU A 258 -33.64 7.85 12.73
C GLU A 258 -33.24 8.28 14.14
N VAL A 259 -33.44 9.56 14.52
CA VAL A 259 -33.00 10.10 15.82
C VAL A 259 -33.63 9.40 17.04
N MET A 260 -34.75 8.71 16.85
CA MET A 260 -35.41 7.89 17.86
C MET A 260 -35.36 6.38 17.58
N GLN A 261 -34.62 5.96 16.56
CA GLN A 261 -34.34 4.56 16.29
C GLN A 261 -33.16 4.07 17.13
N GLU A 262 -33.10 2.76 17.35
CA GLU A 262 -31.98 2.14 18.04
C GLU A 262 -30.72 2.23 17.17
N ASN A 263 -29.61 2.71 17.74
CA ASN A 263 -28.33 2.70 17.05
C ASN A 263 -27.85 1.25 16.86
N LEU A 264 -27.90 0.76 15.62
CA LEU A 264 -27.53 -0.62 15.27
C LEU A 264 -26.08 -0.96 15.65
N VAL A 265 -25.17 0.01 15.56
CA VAL A 265 -23.75 -0.16 15.91
C VAL A 265 -23.61 -0.37 17.42
N GLU A 266 -24.30 0.43 18.23
CA GLU A 266 -24.33 0.26 19.67
C GLU A 266 -25.00 -1.04 20.07
N SER A 267 -26.14 -1.40 19.46
CA SER A 267 -26.82 -2.68 19.69
C SER A 267 -25.89 -3.87 19.42
N LYS A 268 -25.14 -3.83 18.31
CA LYS A 268 -24.14 -4.85 17.98
C LYS A 268 -22.99 -4.87 18.98
N HIS A 269 -22.45 -3.70 19.35
CA HIS A 269 -21.38 -3.58 20.33
C HIS A 269 -21.77 -4.21 21.68
N HIS A 270 -22.94 -3.86 22.21
CA HIS A 270 -23.44 -4.40 23.48
C HIS A 270 -23.68 -5.91 23.40
N LYS A 271 -24.30 -6.43 22.33
CA LYS A 271 -24.50 -7.88 22.15
C LYS A 271 -23.17 -8.65 22.12
N LEU A 272 -22.17 -8.12 21.41
CA LEU A 272 -20.83 -8.71 21.38
C LEU A 272 -20.13 -8.62 22.73
N ALA A 273 -20.23 -7.49 23.44
CA ALA A 273 -19.66 -7.31 24.77
C ALA A 273 -20.26 -8.31 25.79
N ARG A 274 -21.58 -8.55 25.75
CA ARG A 274 -22.27 -9.55 26.58
C ARG A 274 -21.82 -10.97 26.25
N SER A 275 -21.61 -11.28 24.96
CA SER A 275 -21.13 -12.60 24.50
C SER A 275 -19.68 -12.85 24.88
N LEU A 276 -18.78 -11.89 24.66
CA LEU A 276 -17.34 -12.00 24.94
C LEU A 276 -17.04 -12.02 26.45
N ARG A 277 -17.84 -11.34 27.28
CA ARG A 277 -17.68 -11.32 28.74
C ARG A 277 -18.32 -12.50 29.48
N SER A 278 -19.00 -13.43 28.80
CA SER A 278 -19.59 -14.63 29.44
C SER A 278 -18.56 -15.69 29.86
N GLY A 279 -17.34 -15.28 30.25
CA GLY A 279 -16.30 -16.14 30.78
C GLY A 279 -16.51 -16.53 32.25
N ILE A 280 -15.75 -17.54 32.70
CA ILE A 280 -15.78 -18.14 34.05
C ILE A 280 -15.73 -17.12 35.20
N SER A 281 -15.12 -15.94 34.99
CA SER A 281 -14.89 -14.93 36.04
C SER A 281 -16.10 -14.07 36.40
N ASP A 282 -17.19 -14.09 35.62
CA ASP A 282 -18.39 -13.24 35.85
C ASP A 282 -19.20 -13.69 37.06
N LYS A 283 -19.03 -14.96 37.50
CA LYS A 283 -19.78 -15.57 38.61
C LYS A 283 -19.42 -14.97 39.98
N ASP A 284 -18.20 -14.45 40.14
CA ASP A 284 -17.67 -13.91 41.39
C ASP A 284 -17.58 -12.36 41.40
N ALA A 285 -18.08 -11.70 40.36
CA ALA A 285 -18.02 -10.25 40.22
C ALA A 285 -18.90 -9.55 41.27
N LYS A 286 -18.28 -8.83 42.21
CA LYS A 286 -18.97 -8.01 43.21
C LYS A 286 -18.94 -6.53 42.81
N PRO A 287 -20.05 -5.78 42.94
CA PRO A 287 -20.07 -4.37 42.58
C PRO A 287 -19.34 -3.51 43.63
N THR A 288 -18.63 -2.48 43.15
CA THR A 288 -18.09 -1.37 43.96
C THR A 288 -19.24 -0.62 44.65
N ALA A 289 -18.98 0.11 45.75
CA ALA A 289 -20.01 0.80 46.51
C ALA A 289 -20.90 1.72 45.66
N THR A 290 -20.29 2.51 44.78
CA THR A 290 -20.99 3.39 43.83
C THR A 290 -21.90 2.61 42.87
N ILE A 291 -21.41 1.48 42.34
CA ILE A 291 -22.17 0.62 41.42
C ILE A 291 -23.34 -0.05 42.15
N ARG A 292 -23.18 -0.43 43.41
CA ARG A 292 -24.26 -1.01 44.22
C ARG A 292 -25.40 -0.01 44.42
N ASP A 293 -25.08 1.25 44.70
CA ASP A 293 -26.09 2.29 44.90
C ASP A 293 -26.84 2.60 43.59
N MET A 294 -26.12 2.62 42.46
CA MET A 294 -26.72 2.72 41.13
C MET A 294 -27.63 1.52 40.84
N LEU A 295 -27.18 0.29 41.09
CA LEU A 295 -27.98 -0.93 40.89
C LEU A 295 -29.25 -0.93 41.76
N ASN A 296 -29.16 -0.50 43.03
CA ASN A 296 -30.33 -0.39 43.91
C ASN A 296 -31.32 0.67 43.39
N THR A 297 -30.82 1.78 42.87
CA THR A 297 -31.66 2.83 42.24
C THR A 297 -32.38 2.27 41.02
N ILE A 298 -31.67 1.52 40.16
CA ILE A 298 -32.23 0.90 38.95
C ILE A 298 -33.28 -0.17 39.28
N VAL A 299 -33.05 -0.98 40.33
CA VAL A 299 -34.00 -1.99 40.82
C VAL A 299 -35.24 -1.35 41.46
N GLY A 300 -35.11 -0.12 41.97
CA GLY A 300 -36.21 0.67 42.53
C GLY A 300 -37.12 1.34 41.50
N TYR A 301 -36.76 1.31 40.21
CA TYR A 301 -37.59 1.91 39.16
C TYR A 301 -38.94 1.19 38.98
N PRO A 302 -40.01 1.91 38.60
CA PRO A 302 -41.28 1.29 38.30
C PRO A 302 -41.15 0.31 37.12
N PRO A 303 -41.96 -0.76 37.06
CA PRO A 303 -41.91 -1.76 35.99
C PRO A 303 -42.15 -1.20 34.58
N THR A 304 -42.75 -0.01 34.46
CA THR A 304 -43.02 0.65 33.18
C THR A 304 -41.82 1.42 32.62
N LYS A 305 -40.78 1.69 33.41
CA LYS A 305 -39.61 2.45 32.96
C LYS A 305 -38.72 1.62 32.04
N ILE A 306 -38.48 2.14 30.84
CA ILE A 306 -37.51 1.63 29.86
C ILE A 306 -36.11 1.92 30.40
N LEU A 307 -35.25 0.90 30.39
CA LEU A 307 -33.86 1.00 30.83
C LEU A 307 -32.98 1.44 29.67
N THR A 308 -32.00 2.29 29.96
CA THR A 308 -30.95 2.62 28.98
C THR A 308 -30.06 1.40 28.72
N THR A 309 -29.38 1.37 27.58
CA THR A 309 -28.44 0.30 27.21
C THR A 309 -27.35 0.10 28.25
N GLU A 310 -26.81 1.19 28.81
CA GLU A 310 -25.83 1.17 29.91
C GLU A 310 -26.39 0.56 31.20
N GLU A 311 -27.63 0.91 31.59
CA GLU A 311 -28.30 0.35 32.75
C GLU A 311 -28.55 -1.16 32.58
N GLN A 312 -28.91 -1.60 31.36
CA GLN A 312 -29.07 -3.02 31.03
C GLN A 312 -27.73 -3.77 31.13
N ASP A 313 -26.64 -3.20 30.63
CA ASP A 313 -25.32 -3.83 30.70
C ASP A 313 -24.80 -3.97 32.14
N LEU A 314 -25.08 -3.00 33.01
CA LEU A 314 -24.78 -3.09 34.44
C LEU A 314 -25.55 -4.24 35.11
N ILE A 315 -26.84 -4.40 34.80
CA ILE A 315 -27.66 -5.51 35.31
C ILE A 315 -27.11 -6.85 34.79
N TRP A 316 -26.78 -6.96 33.50
CA TRP A 316 -26.25 -8.18 32.90
C TRP A 316 -24.91 -8.60 33.52
N LYS A 317 -24.01 -7.64 33.74
CA LYS A 317 -22.68 -7.84 34.35
C LYS A 317 -22.75 -8.31 35.80
N TYR A 318 -23.70 -7.80 36.58
CA TYR A 318 -23.86 -8.18 38.00
C TYR A 318 -25.04 -9.13 38.24
N ARG A 319 -25.51 -9.84 37.21
CA ARG A 319 -26.69 -10.71 37.29
C ARG A 319 -26.62 -11.75 38.40
N PHE A 320 -25.45 -12.38 38.59
CA PHE A 320 -25.24 -13.39 39.64
C PHE A 320 -25.27 -12.79 41.06
N TYR A 321 -24.78 -11.56 41.24
CA TYR A 321 -24.89 -10.83 42.50
C TYR A 321 -26.35 -10.45 42.80
N LEU A 322 -27.08 -10.01 41.77
CA LEU A 322 -28.47 -9.58 41.88
C LEU A 322 -29.46 -10.74 42.05
N CYS A 323 -29.10 -11.98 41.67
CA CYS A 323 -29.92 -13.19 41.92
C CYS A 323 -30.29 -13.38 43.39
N ASN A 324 -29.46 -12.90 44.32
CA ASN A 324 -29.74 -12.99 45.75
C ASN A 324 -30.83 -12.00 46.22
N GLN A 325 -31.15 -10.99 45.42
CA GLN A 325 -32.18 -10.00 45.73
C GLN A 325 -33.49 -10.31 45.01
N LYS A 326 -34.52 -10.75 45.77
CA LYS A 326 -35.86 -11.07 45.21
C LYS A 326 -36.50 -9.91 44.42
N LYS A 327 -36.17 -8.67 44.78
CA LYS A 327 -36.67 -7.47 44.09
C LYS A 327 -36.01 -7.24 42.73
N SER A 328 -34.87 -7.86 42.42
CA SER A 328 -34.15 -7.63 41.16
C SER A 328 -34.53 -8.62 40.05
N SER A 329 -35.17 -9.75 40.40
CA SER A 329 -35.46 -10.86 39.48
C SER A 329 -36.26 -10.44 38.23
N TYR A 330 -37.25 -9.55 38.40
CA TYR A 330 -38.07 -9.06 37.28
C TYR A 330 -37.28 -8.13 36.32
N LYS A 331 -36.22 -7.49 36.82
CA LYS A 331 -35.37 -6.58 36.05
C LYS A 331 -34.32 -7.36 35.27
N ILE A 332 -33.77 -8.42 35.89
CA ILE A 332 -32.86 -9.38 35.23
C ILE A 332 -33.57 -10.06 34.06
N SER A 333 -34.82 -10.52 34.23
CA SER A 333 -35.58 -11.19 33.18
C SER A 333 -35.94 -10.30 31.97
N ARG A 334 -35.78 -8.98 32.08
CA ARG A 334 -35.97 -8.04 30.96
C ARG A 334 -34.69 -7.74 30.19
N VAL A 335 -33.55 -8.10 30.75
CA VAL A 335 -32.22 -7.81 30.20
C VAL A 335 -31.59 -9.05 29.56
N CYS A 336 -31.94 -10.24 30.07
CA CYS A 336 -31.60 -11.54 29.47
C CYS A 336 -32.47 -11.85 28.25
#